data_AF-A0A143PU15-F1
#
_entry.id   AF-A0A143PU15-F1
#
_cell.length_a   1.000
_cell.length_b   1.000
_cell.length_c   1.000
_cell.angle_alpha   90.00
_cell.angle_beta   90.00
_cell.angle_gamma   90.00
#
_symmetry.space_group_name_H-M   'P 1'
#
loop_
_entity.id
_entity.type
_entity.pdbx_description
1 polymer ?
#
loop_
_entity_poly.entity_id
_entity_poly.type
_entity_poly.pdbx_seq_one_letter_code
_entity_poly.pdbx_strand_id
1 'polypeptide(L)'
;MTDVTPCPDPDALLVLLYDDEGAPDERALLQAHVNRCPQCADVLTSLDTARGALGAWHAPRLPLGFAFVHTERSPWRTTLWRGGLAAAAVLVLGAAVSLARFDITYSEQGLRIRTGVERIPERANAAVSSTDSLKTARTAAPATPTEGTWVSTAAVGEPPWRADFDLLATQIRGDVSRMIQENRHEQGPVALRAAVQATPAAPGRTTSDAELLKQVQDLLDQSEIRQQANLALRVTELGRQFELARQSDIVQVEQTLQRIEQQRGDLLRRVAATQPRP
;
A
#
# COMPACT_ATOMS: atom_id res chain seq x y z
N MET A 1 -36.37 43.23 5.62
CA MET A 1 -35.10 42.77 6.22
C MET A 1 -35.08 41.28 6.04
N THR A 2 -34.45 40.78 4.99
CA THR A 2 -34.27 39.34 4.78
C THR A 2 -33.22 38.88 5.76
N ASP A 3 -33.63 38.14 6.80
CA ASP A 3 -32.69 37.37 7.60
C ASP A 3 -32.02 36.37 6.66
N VAL A 4 -30.79 36.72 6.26
CA VAL A 4 -29.93 35.80 5.52
C VAL A 4 -29.42 34.81 6.56
N THR A 5 -30.19 33.75 6.78
CA THR A 5 -29.67 32.59 7.49
C THR A 5 -28.48 32.08 6.67
N PRO A 6 -27.28 31.97 7.25
CA PRO A 6 -26.12 31.47 6.52
C PRO A 6 -26.44 30.09 5.95
N CYS A 7 -25.97 29.84 4.73
CA CYS A 7 -26.12 28.52 4.11
C CYS A 7 -25.47 27.46 5.02
N PRO A 8 -26.12 26.30 5.19
CA PRO A 8 -25.53 25.20 5.92
C PRO A 8 -24.31 24.66 5.18
N ASP A 9 -23.46 23.94 5.91
CA ASP A 9 -22.33 23.23 5.34
C ASP A 9 -22.81 22.23 4.26
N PRO A 10 -22.11 22.08 3.12
CA PRO A 10 -22.55 21.18 2.04
C PRO A 10 -22.71 19.73 2.50
N ASP A 11 -21.92 19.29 3.48
CA ASP A 11 -22.01 17.93 4.04
C ASP A 11 -23.35 17.69 4.75
N ALA A 12 -23.98 18.73 5.30
CA ALA A 12 -25.31 18.63 5.90
C ALA A 12 -26.41 18.34 4.87
N LEU A 13 -26.20 18.70 3.60
CA LEU A 13 -27.15 18.39 2.51
C LEU A 13 -27.15 16.89 2.16
N LEU A 14 -26.08 16.15 2.48
CA LEU A 14 -26.02 14.70 2.27
C LEU A 14 -27.07 13.94 3.08
N VAL A 15 -27.48 14.51 4.22
CA VAL A 15 -28.55 13.98 5.08
C VAL A 15 -29.89 13.90 4.32
N LEU A 16 -30.15 14.84 3.41
CA LEU A 16 -31.33 14.79 2.54
C LEU A 16 -31.18 13.73 1.45
N LEU A 17 -29.96 13.49 0.95
CA LEU A 17 -29.68 12.56 -0.16
C LEU A 17 -29.67 11.08 0.24
N TYR A 18 -29.18 10.76 1.44
CA TYR A 18 -28.85 9.38 1.81
C TYR A 18 -29.82 8.70 2.78
N ASP A 19 -30.87 9.38 3.26
CA ASP A 19 -31.97 8.84 4.09
C ASP A 19 -31.59 8.15 5.42
N ASP A 20 -30.30 7.86 5.66
CA ASP A 20 -29.87 6.86 6.62
C ASP A 20 -29.36 7.43 7.95
N GLU A 21 -28.95 8.71 8.02
CA GLU A 21 -28.26 9.26 9.21
C GLU A 21 -28.88 10.54 9.83
N GLY A 22 -30.01 11.04 9.31
CA GLY A 22 -30.62 12.29 9.78
C GLY A 22 -31.79 12.12 10.74
N ALA A 23 -31.81 12.88 11.84
CA ALA A 23 -33.02 13.04 12.64
C ALA A 23 -34.14 13.67 11.78
N PRO A 24 -35.41 13.24 11.94
CA PRO A 24 -36.51 13.73 11.09
C PRO A 24 -36.70 15.25 11.19
N ASP A 25 -36.45 15.84 12.36
CA ASP A 25 -36.56 17.27 12.61
C ASP A 25 -35.46 18.07 11.90
N GLU A 26 -34.23 17.54 11.89
CA GLU A 26 -33.09 18.14 11.18
C GLU A 26 -33.35 18.17 9.67
N ARG A 27 -33.94 17.10 9.12
CA ARG A 27 -34.31 17.03 7.72
C ARG A 27 -35.40 18.01 7.34
N ALA A 28 -36.40 18.18 8.19
CA ALA A 28 -37.44 19.18 7.98
C ALA A 28 -36.86 20.61 7.93
N LEU A 29 -35.88 20.92 8.79
CA LEU A 29 -35.19 22.21 8.81
C LEU A 29 -34.32 22.42 7.57
N LEU A 30 -33.53 21.43 7.18
CA LEU A 30 -32.72 21.46 5.94
C LEU A 30 -33.60 21.60 4.70
N GLN A 31 -34.71 20.87 4.62
CA GLN A 31 -35.66 20.98 3.51
C GLN A 31 -36.30 22.37 3.45
N ALA A 32 -36.68 22.93 4.60
CA ALA A 32 -37.22 24.28 4.67
C ALA A 32 -36.20 25.34 4.23
N HIS A 33 -34.91 25.13 4.49
CA HIS A 33 -33.84 26.00 4.02
C HIS A 33 -33.67 25.89 2.49
N VAL A 34 -33.56 24.67 1.96
CA VAL A 34 -33.41 24.40 0.52
C VAL A 34 -34.55 25.01 -0.29
N ASN A 35 -35.78 24.92 0.21
CA ASN A 35 -36.96 25.51 -0.44
C ASN A 35 -36.90 27.05 -0.51
N ARG A 36 -36.04 27.72 0.27
CA ARG A 36 -35.87 29.18 0.29
C ARG A 36 -34.55 29.65 -0.31
N CYS A 37 -33.54 28.78 -0.40
CA CYS A 37 -32.20 29.11 -0.87
C CYS A 37 -31.94 28.48 -2.26
N PRO A 38 -31.96 29.26 -3.35
CA PRO A 38 -31.76 28.72 -4.70
C PRO A 38 -30.38 28.08 -4.86
N GLN A 39 -29.35 28.60 -4.21
CA GLN A 39 -27.99 28.03 -4.27
C GLN A 39 -27.93 26.60 -3.70
N CYS A 40 -28.57 26.36 -2.54
CA CYS A 40 -28.61 25.02 -1.95
C CYS A 40 -29.47 24.06 -2.77
N ALA A 41 -30.53 24.55 -3.41
CA ALA A 41 -31.35 23.76 -4.34
C ALA A 41 -30.56 23.35 -5.60
N ASP A 42 -29.74 24.25 -6.15
CA ASP A 42 -28.86 23.95 -7.29
C ASP A 42 -27.81 22.90 -6.92
N VAL A 43 -27.20 23.02 -5.74
CA VAL A 43 -26.22 22.04 -5.23
C VAL A 43 -26.87 20.66 -5.10
N LEU A 44 -28.04 20.57 -4.48
CA LEU A 44 -28.75 19.28 -4.33
C LEU A 44 -29.10 18.67 -5.69
N THR A 45 -29.58 19.48 -6.64
CA THR A 45 -29.87 19.04 -8.00
C THR A 45 -28.62 18.50 -8.70
N SER A 46 -27.47 19.13 -8.49
CA SER A 46 -26.19 18.66 -9.05
C SER A 46 -25.75 17.31 -8.46
N LEU A 47 -25.96 17.11 -7.16
CA LEU A 47 -25.65 15.85 -6.46
C LEU A 47 -26.59 14.72 -6.87
N ASP A 48 -27.89 14.99 -7.01
CA ASP A 48 -28.86 14.02 -7.52
C ASP A 48 -28.57 13.62 -8.96
N THR A 49 -28.14 14.56 -9.79
CA THR A 49 -27.71 14.26 -11.18
C THR A 49 -26.50 13.33 -11.19
N ALA A 50 -25.48 13.61 -10.36
CA ALA A 50 -24.31 12.75 -10.22
C ALA A 50 -24.68 11.36 -9.69
N ARG A 51 -25.57 11.28 -8.70
CA ARG A 51 -26.10 10.02 -8.17
C ARG A 51 -26.87 9.23 -9.22
N GLY A 52 -27.66 9.90 -10.06
CA GLY A 52 -28.34 9.29 -11.21
C GLY A 52 -27.35 8.71 -12.22
N ALA A 53 -26.30 9.45 -12.56
CA ALA A 53 -25.25 9.00 -13.47
C ALA A 53 -24.48 7.77 -12.92
N LEU A 54 -24.14 7.79 -11.63
CA LEU A 54 -23.49 6.66 -10.95
C LEU A 54 -24.43 5.46 -10.80
N GLY A 55 -25.73 5.68 -10.55
CA GLY A 55 -26.73 4.61 -10.49
C GLY A 55 -26.97 3.95 -11.84
N ALA A 56 -26.86 4.71 -12.94
CA ALA A 56 -26.90 4.18 -14.29
C ALA A 56 -25.60 3.47 -14.71
N TRP A 57 -24.51 3.67 -13.97
CA TRP A 57 -23.25 3.01 -14.25
C TRP A 57 -23.32 1.54 -13.84
N HIS A 58 -23.58 0.68 -14.81
CA HIS A 58 -23.32 -0.74 -14.69
C HIS A 58 -21.84 -1.03 -14.99
N ALA A 59 -21.19 -1.81 -14.12
CA ALA A 59 -19.85 -2.31 -14.41
C ALA A 59 -19.87 -3.10 -15.74
N PRO A 60 -18.95 -2.84 -16.68
CA PRO A 60 -18.84 -3.62 -17.90
C PRO A 60 -18.71 -5.10 -17.54
N ARG A 61 -19.56 -5.96 -18.11
CA ARG A 61 -19.43 -7.41 -17.96
C ARG A 61 -18.20 -7.87 -18.72
N LEU A 62 -17.05 -7.78 -18.05
CA LEU A 62 -15.84 -8.45 -18.48
C LEU A 62 -16.13 -9.96 -18.40
N PRO A 63 -15.84 -10.75 -19.45
CA PRO A 63 -15.89 -12.21 -19.38
C PRO A 63 -14.74 -12.69 -18.50
N LEU A 64 -14.85 -12.41 -17.20
CA LEU A 64 -14.00 -12.99 -16.19
C LEU A 64 -14.39 -14.47 -16.17
N GLY A 65 -13.46 -15.36 -16.53
CA GLY A 65 -13.66 -16.81 -16.57
C GLY A 65 -13.93 -17.47 -15.20
N PHE A 66 -14.43 -16.68 -14.24
CA PHE A 66 -14.79 -17.08 -12.90
C PHE A 66 -16.06 -16.33 -12.47
N ALA A 67 -16.94 -17.03 -11.74
CA ALA A 67 -18.15 -16.44 -11.20
C ALA A 67 -17.91 -15.96 -9.76
N PHE A 68 -18.29 -14.73 -9.45
CA PHE A 68 -18.33 -14.24 -8.07
C PHE A 68 -19.51 -14.88 -7.34
N VAL A 69 -19.23 -15.96 -6.61
CA VAL A 69 -20.20 -16.56 -5.68
C VAL A 69 -20.33 -15.62 -4.48
N HIS A 70 -21.40 -14.85 -4.45
CA HIS A 70 -21.81 -14.15 -3.24
C HIS A 70 -22.32 -15.22 -2.27
N THR A 71 -21.46 -15.63 -1.35
CA THR A 71 -21.93 -16.43 -0.21
C THR A 71 -22.72 -15.49 0.68
N GLU A 72 -24.05 -15.66 0.69
CA GLU A 72 -24.87 -14.99 1.69
C GLU A 72 -24.27 -15.30 3.06
N ARG A 73 -23.82 -14.26 3.76
CA ARG A 73 -23.23 -14.40 5.09
C ARG A 73 -24.26 -15.04 6.00
N SER A 74 -24.01 -16.29 6.38
CA SER A 74 -24.85 -17.03 7.32
C SER A 74 -25.12 -16.18 8.58
N PRO A 75 -26.40 -16.01 8.98
CA PRO A 75 -26.80 -15.18 10.12
C PRO A 75 -26.30 -15.70 11.48
N TRP A 76 -25.62 -16.85 11.52
CA TRP A 76 -25.08 -17.46 12.74
C TRP A 76 -23.73 -16.88 13.18
N ARG A 77 -23.08 -16.04 12.36
CA ARG A 77 -21.79 -15.42 12.70
C ARG A 77 -21.90 -14.10 13.48
N THR A 78 -23.07 -13.48 13.57
CA THR A 78 -23.25 -12.21 14.29
C THR A 78 -23.39 -12.36 15.80
N THR A 79 -23.73 -13.56 16.30
CA THR A 79 -23.88 -13.80 17.76
C THR A 79 -22.54 -14.04 18.47
N LEU A 80 -21.48 -14.43 17.74
CA LEU A 80 -20.15 -14.70 18.31
C LEU A 80 -19.23 -13.45 18.39
N TRP A 81 -19.65 -12.31 17.83
CA TRP A 81 -18.82 -11.09 17.79
C TRP A 81 -19.18 -10.05 18.86
N ARG A 82 -19.81 -10.48 19.97
CA ARG A 82 -19.86 -9.71 21.23
C ARG A 82 -18.88 -10.23 22.29
N GLY A 83 -18.10 -11.28 22.02
CA GLY A 83 -17.10 -11.85 22.94
C GLY A 83 -15.62 -11.58 22.59
N GLY A 84 -15.34 -10.77 21.56
CA GLY A 84 -14.03 -10.72 20.89
C GLY A 84 -12.93 -9.85 21.52
N LEU A 85 -13.06 -9.35 22.75
CA LEU A 85 -12.00 -8.53 23.38
C LEU A 85 -11.02 -9.32 24.26
N ALA A 86 -11.26 -10.62 24.52
CA ALA A 86 -10.36 -11.43 25.35
C ALA A 86 -9.25 -12.16 24.56
N ALA A 87 -9.42 -12.39 23.24
CA ALA A 87 -8.49 -13.22 22.45
C ALA A 87 -7.26 -12.47 21.91
N ALA A 88 -7.35 -11.16 21.69
CA ALA A 88 -6.25 -10.36 21.15
C ALA A 88 -5.06 -10.23 22.13
N ALA A 89 -5.33 -10.23 23.45
CA ALA A 89 -4.28 -10.18 24.47
C ALA A 89 -3.42 -11.45 24.51
N VAL A 90 -3.99 -12.62 24.17
CA VAL A 90 -3.27 -13.90 24.21
C VAL A 90 -2.36 -14.08 22.99
N LEU A 91 -2.74 -13.55 21.83
CA LEU A 91 -1.92 -13.65 20.61
C LEU A 91 -0.73 -12.67 20.60
N VAL A 92 -0.87 -11.49 21.22
CA VAL A 92 0.25 -10.55 21.37
C VAL A 92 1.27 -11.06 22.40
N LEU A 93 0.83 -11.76 23.46
CA LEU A 93 1.73 -12.43 24.41
C LEU A 93 2.37 -13.71 23.83
N GLY A 94 1.70 -14.42 22.92
CA GLY A 94 2.25 -15.61 22.26
C GLY A 94 3.33 -15.28 21.20
N ALA A 95 3.20 -14.17 20.48
CA ALA A 95 4.16 -13.78 19.44
C ALA A 95 5.50 -13.24 19.99
N ALA A 96 5.55 -12.82 21.27
CA ALA A 96 6.79 -12.33 21.89
C ALA A 96 7.74 -13.45 22.37
N VAL A 97 7.32 -14.71 22.39
CA VAL A 97 8.10 -15.83 22.98
C VAL A 97 8.91 -16.62 21.95
N SER A 98 8.72 -16.42 20.64
CA SER A 98 9.35 -17.28 19.62
C SER A 98 10.76 -16.87 19.15
N LEU A 99 11.42 -15.89 19.80
CA LEU A 99 12.78 -15.45 19.40
C LEU A 99 13.87 -15.59 20.48
N ALA A 100 13.70 -16.47 21.47
CA ALA A 100 14.76 -16.81 22.42
C ALA A 100 15.07 -18.31 22.40
N ARG A 101 16.29 -18.68 22.00
CA ARG A 101 16.75 -20.07 21.94
C ARG A 101 17.14 -20.53 23.35
N PHE A 102 16.25 -21.27 24.01
CA PHE A 102 16.46 -21.85 25.34
C PHE A 102 17.10 -23.23 25.24
N ASP A 103 18.17 -23.47 26.01
CA ASP A 103 18.67 -24.82 26.26
C ASP A 103 18.38 -25.19 27.71
N ILE A 104 17.73 -26.34 27.90
CA ILE A 104 17.26 -26.83 29.20
C ILE A 104 17.92 -28.19 29.41
N THR A 105 18.85 -28.25 30.36
CA THR A 105 19.42 -29.52 30.80
C THR A 105 19.08 -29.76 32.27
N TYR A 106 18.56 -30.95 32.54
CA TYR A 106 18.30 -31.45 33.88
C TYR A 106 19.46 -32.36 34.29
N SER A 107 20.12 -32.02 35.40
CA SER A 107 21.07 -32.90 36.07
C SER A 107 20.72 -33.01 37.55
N GLU A 108 21.32 -33.98 38.25
CA GLU A 108 21.04 -34.23 39.67
C GLU A 108 21.43 -33.07 40.61
N GLN A 109 22.12 -32.05 40.08
CA GLN A 109 22.52 -30.85 40.82
C GLN A 109 21.50 -29.69 40.69
N GLY A 110 20.34 -29.95 40.09
CA GLY A 110 19.25 -28.99 39.94
C GLY A 110 19.21 -28.31 38.57
N LEU A 111 18.04 -27.73 38.27
CA LEU A 111 17.71 -27.07 37.01
C LEU A 111 18.64 -25.87 36.77
N ARG A 112 19.45 -25.94 35.71
CA ARG A 112 20.21 -24.79 35.23
C ARG A 112 19.59 -24.24 33.96
N ILE A 113 19.18 -22.98 34.02
CA ILE A 113 18.70 -22.21 32.88
C ILE A 113 19.84 -21.29 32.44
N ARG A 114 20.38 -21.49 31.24
CA ARG A 114 21.41 -20.61 30.65
C ARG A 114 20.81 -19.83 29.50
N THR A 115 20.60 -18.52 29.69
CA THR A 115 20.24 -17.57 28.63
C THR A 115 21.49 -16.78 28.24
N GLY A 116 22.08 -17.09 27.10
CA GLY A 116 23.24 -16.35 26.60
C GLY A 116 23.39 -16.50 25.09
N VAL A 117 23.51 -15.38 24.39
CA VAL A 117 23.93 -15.34 22.98
C VAL A 117 25.40 -15.72 22.94
N GLU A 118 25.69 -16.97 22.58
CA GLU A 118 27.04 -17.44 22.38
C GLU A 118 27.55 -16.87 21.05
N ARG A 119 28.46 -15.90 21.12
CA ARG A 119 29.33 -15.61 19.98
C ARG A 119 30.07 -16.90 19.66
N ILE A 120 29.82 -17.48 18.50
CA ILE A 120 30.66 -18.54 17.95
C ILE A 120 32.07 -17.94 17.82
N PRO A 121 33.09 -18.51 18.48
CA PRO A 121 34.47 -18.11 18.24
C PRO A 121 34.87 -18.70 16.89
N GLU A 122 35.17 -17.83 15.93
CA GLU A 122 35.93 -18.20 14.75
C GLU A 122 37.32 -18.65 15.21
N ARG A 123 37.53 -19.97 15.31
CA ARG A 123 38.87 -20.56 15.46
C ARG A 123 39.47 -20.73 14.06
N ALA A 124 40.43 -19.88 13.73
CA ALA A 124 41.82 -20.30 13.46
C ALA A 124 42.69 -19.10 13.03
N ASN A 125 43.44 -18.53 13.98
CA ASN A 125 44.90 -18.65 14.00
C ASN A 125 45.50 -17.77 15.10
N ALA A 126 46.29 -18.43 15.94
CA ALA A 126 47.23 -17.81 16.85
C ALA A 126 48.42 -17.22 16.07
N ALA A 127 48.99 -16.16 16.66
CA ALA A 127 50.26 -15.46 16.39
C ALA A 127 49.99 -14.01 15.97
N VAL A 128 50.43 -12.95 16.65
CA VAL A 128 51.40 -12.78 17.75
C VAL A 128 51.05 -11.46 18.43
N SER A 129 51.21 -11.42 19.75
CA SER A 129 51.21 -10.19 20.55
C SER A 129 52.35 -9.26 20.14
N SER A 130 52.05 -7.98 19.95
CA SER A 130 52.90 -6.92 20.50
C SER A 130 52.19 -5.57 20.43
N THR A 131 51.99 -5.06 21.64
CA THR A 131 51.85 -3.66 22.03
C THR A 131 52.65 -2.69 21.18
N ASP A 132 52.04 -1.53 20.89
CA ASP A 132 52.47 -0.21 21.41
C ASP A 132 52.32 0.90 20.34
N SER A 133 51.86 2.06 20.85
CA SER A 133 52.21 3.40 20.39
C SER A 133 51.64 4.00 19.09
N LEU A 134 50.68 4.91 19.36
CA LEU A 134 50.73 6.34 19.07
C LEU A 134 50.24 6.90 17.70
N LYS A 135 49.30 7.85 17.87
CA LYS A 135 49.22 9.18 17.26
C LYS A 135 48.84 9.33 15.78
N THR A 136 47.71 10.03 15.62
CA THR A 136 47.41 11.06 14.59
C THR A 136 47.45 10.65 13.13
N ALA A 137 46.28 10.66 12.47
CA ALA A 137 45.96 11.71 11.49
C ALA A 137 44.50 11.61 11.04
N ARG A 138 43.84 12.76 11.10
CA ARG A 138 42.62 13.15 10.39
C ARG A 138 42.85 13.06 8.88
N THR A 139 41.93 12.43 8.12
CA THR A 139 41.48 12.86 6.78
C THR A 139 40.18 12.11 6.43
N ALA A 140 39.20 12.85 5.94
CA ALA A 140 37.90 12.37 5.49
C ALA A 140 37.96 11.74 4.08
N ALA A 141 37.16 10.70 3.84
CA ALA A 141 36.70 10.28 2.52
C ALA A 141 35.34 9.55 2.67
N PRO A 142 34.40 9.70 1.70
CA PRO A 142 33.02 9.28 1.86
C PRO A 142 32.87 7.77 1.64
N ALA A 143 32.19 7.10 2.57
CA ALA A 143 31.67 5.76 2.34
C ALA A 143 30.40 5.87 1.51
N THR A 144 30.42 5.28 0.33
CA THR A 144 29.22 4.93 -0.44
C THR A 144 28.35 3.99 0.40
N PRO A 145 27.04 4.25 0.56
CA PRO A 145 26.15 3.30 1.21
C PRO A 145 25.89 2.12 0.26
N THR A 146 26.29 0.93 0.69
CA THR A 146 25.91 -0.34 0.08
C THR A 146 24.43 -0.59 0.36
N GLU A 147 23.69 -1.00 -0.68
CA GLU A 147 22.28 -1.37 -0.63
C GLU A 147 21.96 -2.34 0.51
N GLY A 148 20.80 -2.12 1.15
CA GLY A 148 20.04 -3.23 1.76
C GLY A 148 19.97 -3.28 3.28
N THR A 149 20.19 -2.18 4.02
CA THR A 149 19.88 -2.15 5.47
C THR A 149 18.94 -1.00 5.80
N TRP A 150 17.64 -1.23 5.66
CA TRP A 150 16.60 -0.30 6.11
C TRP A 150 16.27 -0.62 7.57
N VAL A 151 17.03 -0.02 8.50
CA VAL A 151 16.62 0.02 9.90
C VAL A 151 16.93 1.41 10.43
N SER A 152 15.90 2.27 10.48
CA SER A 152 15.97 3.52 11.22
C SER A 152 15.73 3.23 12.69
N THR A 153 16.61 3.73 13.56
CA THR A 153 16.41 3.70 15.01
C THR A 153 15.31 4.70 15.37
N ALA A 154 14.10 4.21 15.65
CA ALA A 154 13.02 5.05 16.17
C ALA A 154 13.40 5.63 17.55
N ALA A 155 13.00 6.87 17.79
CA ALA A 155 13.15 7.49 19.10
C ALA A 155 12.25 6.77 20.14
N VAL A 156 12.70 6.77 21.40
CA VAL A 156 11.98 6.10 22.50
C VAL A 156 10.56 6.67 22.61
N GLY A 157 9.56 5.82 22.35
CA GLY A 157 8.13 6.16 22.48
C GLY A 157 7.38 6.34 21.16
N GLU A 158 8.06 6.32 20.01
CA GLU A 158 7.40 6.43 18.70
C GLU A 158 7.32 5.08 17.97
N PRO A 159 6.20 4.74 17.29
CA PRO A 159 6.09 3.48 16.58
C PRO A 159 7.12 3.40 15.44
N PRO A 160 7.84 2.29 15.27
CA PRO A 160 8.96 2.19 14.31
C PRO A 160 8.53 2.41 12.86
N TRP A 161 7.28 2.10 12.51
CA TRP A 161 6.75 2.31 11.17
C TRP A 161 6.67 3.78 10.77
N ARG A 162 6.55 4.75 11.71
CA ARG A 162 6.51 6.17 11.35
C ARG A 162 7.79 6.66 10.73
N ALA A 163 8.93 6.23 11.27
CA ALA A 163 10.24 6.52 10.71
C ALA A 163 10.36 5.98 9.28
N ASP A 164 9.79 4.81 9.01
CA ASP A 164 9.78 4.20 7.67
C ASP A 164 8.88 4.97 6.69
N PHE A 165 7.73 5.49 7.14
CA PHE A 165 6.86 6.33 6.30
C PHE A 165 7.47 7.69 5.97
N ASP A 166 8.14 8.33 6.92
CA ASP A 166 8.84 9.59 6.66
C ASP A 166 9.99 9.38 5.67
N LEU A 167 10.71 8.27 5.82
CA LEU A 167 11.75 7.88 4.90
C LEU A 167 11.19 7.62 3.49
N LEU A 168 10.10 6.87 3.38
CA LEU A 168 9.39 6.65 2.11
C LEU A 168 8.91 7.98 1.48
N ALA A 169 8.35 8.89 2.28
CA ALA A 169 7.88 10.19 1.80
C ALA A 169 9.04 11.04 1.26
N THR A 170 10.20 11.01 1.92
CA THR A 170 11.40 11.69 1.43
C THR A 170 11.95 11.07 0.15
N GLN A 171 11.93 9.74 0.04
CA GLN A 171 12.34 9.02 -1.18
C GLN A 171 11.44 9.38 -2.37
N ILE A 172 10.11 9.32 -2.20
CA ILE A 172 9.14 9.67 -3.24
C ILE A 172 9.33 11.12 -3.69
N ARG A 173 9.52 12.05 -2.75
CA ARG A 173 9.76 13.46 -3.10
C ARG A 173 11.05 13.64 -3.88
N GLY A 174 12.11 12.89 -3.54
CA GLY A 174 13.37 12.87 -4.27
C GLY A 174 13.20 12.35 -5.70
N ASP A 175 12.50 11.23 -5.86
CA ASP A 175 12.28 10.60 -7.16
C ASP A 175 11.41 11.47 -8.07
N VAL A 176 10.33 12.08 -7.54
CA VAL A 176 9.50 13.03 -8.31
C VAL A 176 10.32 14.24 -8.76
N SER A 177 11.16 14.79 -7.87
CA SER A 177 12.02 15.93 -8.19
C SER A 177 13.04 15.58 -9.28
N ARG A 178 13.62 14.37 -9.22
CA ARG A 178 14.53 13.83 -10.23
C ARG A 178 13.83 13.68 -11.58
N MET A 179 12.63 13.08 -11.60
CA MET A 179 11.84 12.89 -12.82
C MET A 179 11.44 14.22 -13.48
N ILE A 180 11.16 15.26 -12.68
CA ILE A 180 10.88 16.62 -13.18
C ILE A 180 12.15 17.26 -13.77
N GLN A 181 13.30 17.08 -13.12
CA GLN A 181 14.58 17.60 -13.62
C GLN A 181 15.01 16.90 -14.92
N GLU A 182 14.89 15.58 -14.98
CA GLU A 182 15.19 14.78 -16.18
C GLU A 182 14.30 15.21 -17.36
N ASN A 183 12.98 15.33 -17.15
CA ASN A 183 12.08 15.86 -18.18
C ASN A 183 12.45 17.28 -18.63
N ARG A 184 12.89 18.14 -17.70
CA ARG A 184 13.32 19.51 -18.04
C ARG A 184 14.66 19.55 -18.79
N HIS A 185 15.52 18.55 -18.60
CA HIS A 185 16.78 18.41 -19.34
C HIS A 185 16.57 17.85 -20.74
N GLU A 186 15.63 16.91 -20.91
CA GLU A 186 15.22 16.42 -22.24
C GLU A 186 14.43 17.48 -23.02
N GLN A 187 13.60 18.28 -22.34
CA GLN A 187 12.94 19.47 -22.87
C GLN A 187 13.86 20.70 -22.76
N GLY A 188 15.03 20.65 -23.41
CA GLY A 188 16.02 21.72 -23.33
C GLY A 188 15.46 23.13 -23.59
N PRO A 189 16.02 24.20 -22.99
CA PRO A 189 15.53 25.58 -23.08
C PRO A 189 15.68 26.24 -24.46
N VAL A 190 16.00 25.48 -25.51
CA VAL A 190 16.31 25.99 -26.85
C VAL A 190 15.05 26.06 -27.75
N ALA A 191 13.99 25.29 -27.47
CA ALA A 191 12.82 25.28 -28.37
C ALA A 191 11.85 26.47 -28.15
N LEU A 192 11.67 26.98 -26.93
CA LEU A 192 10.71 28.07 -26.69
C LEU A 192 11.31 29.47 -26.83
N ARG A 193 12.65 29.62 -26.75
CA ARG A 193 13.32 30.94 -26.87
C ARG A 193 13.87 31.22 -28.28
N ALA A 194 14.18 30.18 -29.07
CA ALA A 194 14.56 30.34 -30.47
C ALA A 194 13.34 30.60 -31.38
N ALA A 195 12.13 30.16 -31.00
CA ALA A 195 10.91 30.44 -31.72
C ALA A 195 10.41 31.90 -31.57
N VAL A 196 10.97 32.68 -30.64
CA VAL A 196 10.55 34.08 -30.40
C VAL A 196 11.43 35.12 -31.13
N GLN A 197 12.53 34.73 -31.77
CA GLN A 197 13.47 35.70 -32.37
C GLN A 197 13.80 35.53 -33.85
N ALA A 198 13.05 34.75 -34.63
CA ALA A 198 13.29 34.69 -36.08
C ALA A 198 12.03 34.48 -36.91
N THR A 199 11.17 35.51 -37.03
CA THR A 199 10.36 35.71 -38.25
C THR A 199 9.81 37.15 -38.30
N PRO A 200 10.06 37.94 -39.37
CA PRO A 200 9.28 39.15 -39.60
C PRO A 200 7.81 38.77 -39.88
N ALA A 201 6.89 39.48 -39.24
CA ALA A 201 5.46 39.24 -39.24
C ALA A 201 4.85 39.29 -40.65
N ALA A 202 4.35 38.15 -41.12
CA ALA A 202 3.26 38.11 -42.10
C ALA A 202 1.93 38.31 -41.36
N PRO A 203 0.96 39.07 -41.91
CA PRO A 203 -0.28 39.34 -41.21
C PRO A 203 -1.20 38.12 -41.22
N GLY A 204 -1.70 37.76 -40.04
CA GLY A 204 -3.05 37.25 -39.85
C GLY A 204 -3.35 35.83 -40.36
N ARG A 205 -2.86 34.82 -39.64
CA ARG A 205 -3.68 33.64 -39.36
C ARG A 205 -3.73 33.47 -37.85
N THR A 206 -4.68 34.15 -37.21
CA THR A 206 -5.18 33.68 -35.92
C THR A 206 -5.82 32.34 -36.23
N THR A 207 -5.11 31.24 -35.95
CA THR A 207 -5.73 29.92 -35.87
C THR A 207 -6.98 30.11 -35.04
N SER A 208 -8.13 29.91 -35.67
CA SER A 208 -9.39 30.23 -35.04
C SER A 208 -9.53 29.37 -33.79
N ASP A 209 -10.17 29.88 -32.74
CA ASP A 209 -10.36 29.15 -31.48
C ASP A 209 -10.97 27.75 -31.73
N ALA A 210 -11.79 27.62 -32.77
CA ALA A 210 -12.33 26.35 -33.27
C ALA A 210 -11.26 25.37 -33.80
N GLU A 211 -10.22 25.86 -34.49
CA GLU A 211 -9.09 25.03 -34.95
C GLU A 211 -8.23 24.57 -33.77
N LEU A 212 -8.03 25.41 -32.76
CA LEU A 212 -7.32 25.04 -31.53
C LEU A 212 -8.07 23.96 -30.75
N LEU A 213 -9.39 24.12 -30.56
CA LEU A 213 -10.22 23.10 -29.91
C LEU A 213 -10.18 21.78 -30.66
N LYS A 214 -10.24 21.81 -31.99
CA LYS A 214 -10.12 20.61 -32.82
C LYS A 214 -8.76 19.93 -32.67
N GLN A 215 -7.69 20.71 -32.57
CA GLN A 215 -6.35 20.20 -32.36
C GLN A 215 -6.14 19.62 -30.94
N VAL A 216 -6.70 20.25 -29.92
CA VAL A 216 -6.68 19.73 -28.55
C VAL A 216 -7.46 18.42 -28.47
N GLN A 217 -8.61 18.33 -29.15
CA GLN A 217 -9.41 17.10 -29.17
C GLN A 217 -8.67 15.95 -29.87
N ASP A 218 -8.04 16.21 -31.01
CA ASP A 218 -7.19 15.20 -31.69
C ASP A 218 -6.00 14.76 -30.81
N LEU A 219 -5.36 15.68 -30.10
CA LEU A 219 -4.31 15.34 -29.13
C LEU A 219 -4.84 14.51 -27.96
N LEU A 220 -6.07 14.79 -27.50
CA LEU A 220 -6.71 14.05 -26.41
C LEU A 220 -7.02 12.61 -26.86
N ASP A 221 -7.64 12.45 -28.02
CA ASP A 221 -7.96 11.15 -28.61
C ASP A 221 -6.68 10.31 -28.83
N GLN A 222 -5.62 10.94 -29.35
CA GLN A 222 -4.31 10.30 -29.50
C GLN A 222 -3.65 9.96 -28.16
N SER A 223 -3.90 10.74 -27.11
CA SER A 223 -3.41 10.44 -25.76
C SER A 223 -4.17 9.28 -25.15
N GLU A 224 -5.49 9.22 -25.34
CA GLU A 224 -6.35 8.15 -24.83
C GLU A 224 -5.99 6.82 -25.49
N ILE A 225 -5.81 6.80 -26.81
CA ILE A 225 -5.37 5.60 -27.54
C ILE A 225 -4.02 5.10 -26.99
N ARG A 226 -3.06 6.00 -26.73
CA ARG A 226 -1.76 5.65 -26.14
C ARG A 226 -1.88 5.12 -24.71
N GLN A 227 -2.78 5.69 -23.91
CA GLN A 227 -3.06 5.25 -22.55
C GLN A 227 -3.74 3.88 -22.53
N GLN A 228 -4.73 3.65 -23.39
CA GLN A 228 -5.42 2.37 -23.52
C GLN A 228 -4.46 1.25 -23.97
N ALA A 229 -3.56 1.52 -24.93
CA ALA A 229 -2.56 0.56 -25.37
C ALA A 229 -1.56 0.20 -24.24
N ASN A 230 -1.09 1.19 -23.48
CA ASN A 230 -0.22 0.95 -22.32
C ASN A 230 -0.94 0.16 -21.22
N LEU A 231 -2.21 0.48 -20.96
CA LEU A 231 -3.03 -0.24 -19.98
C LEU A 231 -3.18 -1.72 -20.39
N ALA A 232 -3.50 -2.00 -21.65
CA ALA A 232 -3.64 -3.35 -22.16
C ALA A 232 -2.35 -4.17 -21.97
N LEU A 233 -1.20 -3.59 -22.32
CA LEU A 233 0.10 -4.23 -22.11
C LEU A 233 0.36 -4.53 -20.62
N ARG A 234 0.10 -3.57 -19.73
CA ARG A 234 0.25 -3.77 -18.27
C ARG A 234 -0.67 -4.85 -17.73
N VAL A 235 -1.93 -4.90 -18.17
CA VAL A 235 -2.88 -5.95 -17.76
C VAL A 235 -2.40 -7.33 -18.22
N THR A 236 -1.88 -7.44 -19.45
CA THR A 236 -1.34 -8.73 -19.93
C THR A 236 -0.10 -9.18 -19.15
N GLU A 237 0.80 -8.26 -18.81
CA GLU A 237 1.99 -8.60 -18.02
C GLU A 237 1.62 -8.99 -16.59
N LEU A 238 0.67 -8.29 -15.95
CA LEU A 238 0.14 -8.67 -14.64
C LEU A 238 -0.49 -10.06 -14.66
N GLY A 239 -1.28 -10.38 -15.70
CA GLY A 239 -1.85 -11.71 -15.87
C GLY A 239 -0.79 -12.81 -15.95
N ARG A 240 0.29 -12.56 -16.69
CA ARG A 240 1.43 -13.48 -16.79
C ARG A 240 2.14 -13.68 -15.44
N GLN A 241 2.29 -12.62 -14.65
CA GLN A 241 2.90 -12.69 -13.32
C GLN A 241 2.06 -13.51 -12.33
N PHE A 242 0.75 -13.32 -12.32
CA PHE A 242 -0.15 -14.12 -11.48
C PHE A 242 -0.10 -15.61 -11.82
N GLU A 243 -0.03 -15.95 -13.11
CA GLU A 243 0.07 -17.35 -13.54
C GLU A 243 1.39 -17.99 -13.10
N LEU A 244 2.52 -17.28 -13.23
CA LEU A 244 3.81 -17.74 -12.73
C LEU A 244 3.82 -17.91 -11.21
N ALA A 245 3.23 -16.96 -10.47
CA ALA A 245 3.11 -17.05 -9.02
C ALA A 245 2.27 -18.26 -8.61
N ARG A 246 1.14 -18.49 -9.27
CA ARG A 246 0.28 -19.66 -9.05
C ARG A 246 1.01 -20.97 -9.31
N GLN A 247 1.77 -21.07 -10.39
CA GLN A 247 2.55 -22.27 -10.71
C GLN A 247 3.62 -22.53 -9.63
N SER A 248 4.30 -21.48 -9.17
CA SER A 248 5.28 -21.60 -8.09
C SER A 248 4.64 -22.04 -6.77
N ASP A 249 3.45 -21.53 -6.46
CA ASP A 249 2.70 -21.86 -5.25
C ASP A 249 2.24 -23.33 -5.27
N ILE A 250 1.74 -23.81 -6.42
CA ILE A 250 1.37 -25.23 -6.57
C ILE A 250 2.57 -26.14 -6.27
N VAL A 251 3.74 -25.83 -6.85
CA VAL A 251 4.97 -26.60 -6.60
C VAL A 251 5.37 -26.53 -5.12
N GLN A 252 5.24 -25.36 -4.48
CA GLN A 252 5.52 -25.22 -3.06
C GLN A 252 4.56 -26.05 -2.19
N VAL A 253 3.25 -26.03 -2.49
CA VAL A 253 2.26 -26.84 -1.79
C VAL A 253 2.56 -28.33 -1.92
N GLU A 254 2.88 -28.81 -3.12
CA GLU A 254 3.27 -30.21 -3.35
C GLU A 254 4.50 -30.61 -2.52
N GLN A 255 5.53 -29.77 -2.49
CA GLN A 255 6.73 -30.02 -1.68
C GLN A 255 6.42 -30.03 -0.17
N THR A 256 5.54 -29.14 0.29
CA THR A 256 5.15 -29.11 1.71
C THR A 256 4.35 -30.36 2.09
N LEU A 257 3.45 -30.83 1.23
CA LEU A 257 2.69 -32.06 1.46
C LEU A 257 3.60 -33.29 1.53
N GLN A 258 4.56 -33.41 0.62
CA GLN A 258 5.56 -34.49 0.65
C GLN A 258 6.37 -34.49 1.95
N ARG A 259 6.76 -33.30 2.45
CA ARG A 259 7.48 -33.19 3.73
C ARG A 259 6.62 -33.64 4.91
N ILE A 260 5.34 -33.30 4.93
CA ILE A 260 4.40 -33.74 5.98
C ILE A 260 4.23 -35.27 5.93
N GLU A 261 4.12 -35.86 4.74
CA GLU A 261 4.04 -37.32 4.58
C GLU A 261 5.28 -38.04 5.07
N GLN A 262 6.47 -37.52 4.76
CA GLN A 262 7.74 -38.05 5.28
C GLN A 262 7.82 -37.97 6.80
N GLN A 263 7.49 -36.81 7.38
CA GLN A 263 7.45 -36.64 8.85
C GLN A 263 6.46 -37.59 9.51
N ARG A 264 5.28 -37.78 8.91
CA ARG A 264 4.29 -38.76 9.39
C ARG A 264 4.84 -40.17 9.33
N GLY A 265 5.49 -40.57 8.24
CA GLY A 265 6.12 -41.89 8.09
C GLY A 265 7.24 -42.14 9.12
N ASP A 266 8.04 -41.12 9.42
CA ASP A 266 9.07 -41.18 10.47
C ASP A 266 8.46 -41.34 11.87
N LEU A 267 7.38 -40.60 12.16
CA LEU A 267 6.65 -40.73 13.43
C LEU A 267 6.06 -42.13 13.60
N LEU A 268 5.42 -42.67 12.56
CA LEU A 268 4.87 -44.03 12.59
C LEU A 268 5.96 -45.09 12.82
N ARG A 269 7.13 -44.94 12.18
CA ARG A 269 8.28 -45.83 12.40
C ARG A 269 8.81 -45.76 13.83
N ARG A 270 8.90 -44.55 14.40
CA ARG A 270 9.32 -44.37 15.81
C ARG A 270 8.34 -45.04 16.77
N VAL A 271 7.03 -44.82 16.59
CA VAL A 271 6.01 -45.46 17.44
C VAL A 271 6.08 -46.98 17.36
N ALA A 272 6.20 -47.55 16.15
CA ALA A 272 6.33 -48.99 15.95
C ALA A 272 7.59 -49.58 16.62
N ALA A 273 8.72 -48.86 16.58
CA ALA A 273 9.97 -49.30 17.23
C ALA A 273 9.91 -49.26 18.77
N THR A 274 9.02 -48.43 19.34
CA THR A 274 8.92 -48.27 20.80
C THR A 274 7.90 -49.22 21.43
N GLN A 275 7.13 -49.96 20.63
CA GLN A 275 6.09 -50.85 21.12
C GLN A 275 6.70 -52.21 21.53
N PRO A 276 6.67 -52.59 22.82
CA PRO A 276 7.21 -53.86 23.26
C PRO A 276 6.40 -55.03 22.67
N ARG A 277 7.09 -56.05 22.15
CA ARG A 277 6.45 -57.29 21.68
C ARG A 277 5.81 -58.02 22.87
N PRO A 278 4.53 -58.43 22.77
CA PRO A 278 3.86 -59.22 23.80
C PRO A 278 4.43 -60.64 23.91
#